data_AF-A0A7M4FFF0-F1
#
_entry.id   AF-A0A7M4FFF0-F1
#
_cell.length_a   1.000
_cell.length_b   1.000
_cell.length_c   1.000
_cell.angle_alpha   90.00
_cell.angle_beta   90.00
_cell.angle_gamma   90.00
#
_symmetry.space_group_name_H-M   'P 1'
#
loop_
_entity.id
_entity.type
_entity.pdbx_description
1 polymer ?
#
loop_
_entity_poly.entity_id
_entity_poly.type
_entity_poly.pdbx_seq_one_letter_code
_entity_poly.pdbx_strand_id
1 'polypeptide(L)'
;MGDWGGTHRSQRQWWQQGRGGQAPAEAGIGSRGGASEHPQKPSVVSAKGQPCEGGYMPLHTPLTMGIQVMPFMQVFVQLDPSLKGQTFCGLCGNYDDNDINDFTTRSQSVVGNVLEFGNSWKISSSCPDAKCVKNPCSTNPYRKSWAEKQCSIINSDVFSACHPQVDAKKYYDSCVTDACACDSGGDCECFCTAVAAYAQVCSEFGVCVSWRTPSICPMFCDYYNPKGECEWHYKPCGAPCMKTCRNPTGRCLNQFSGLEGCYPTCSPDKPYFNEHTMNCTDTCGCYDDLGNYVETGKTYYLRDNCQLW
;
A
#
# COMPACT_ATOMS: atom_id res chain seq x y z
N MET A 1 20.46 -4.39 -36.91
CA MET A 1 20.91 -4.47 -35.51
C MET A 1 20.26 -3.29 -34.81
N GLY A 2 19.07 -3.52 -34.26
CA GLY A 2 18.21 -2.47 -33.71
C GLY A 2 18.44 -2.33 -32.22
N ASP A 3 18.77 -1.10 -31.84
CA ASP A 3 19.03 -0.60 -30.50
C ASP A 3 17.74 -0.61 -29.66
N TRP A 4 17.74 -1.36 -28.55
CA TRP A 4 16.65 -1.34 -27.55
C TRP A 4 17.06 -0.43 -26.41
N GLY A 5 16.78 0.86 -26.57
CA GLY A 5 16.84 1.84 -25.49
C GLY A 5 15.75 1.57 -24.46
N GLY A 6 16.06 0.77 -23.44
CA GLY A 6 15.21 0.59 -22.27
C GLY A 6 15.30 1.81 -21.36
N THR A 7 14.22 2.60 -21.29
CA THR A 7 14.04 3.62 -20.25
C THR A 7 13.99 2.93 -18.88
N HIS A 8 15.06 3.06 -18.11
CA HIS A 8 15.12 2.66 -16.70
C HIS A 8 14.04 3.42 -15.91
N ARG A 9 13.03 2.69 -15.42
CA ARG A 9 12.09 3.21 -14.42
C ARG A 9 12.83 3.28 -13.07
N SER A 10 13.30 4.47 -12.71
CA SER A 10 13.80 4.76 -11.36
C SER A 10 12.60 4.81 -10.40
N GLN A 11 12.23 3.68 -9.81
CA GLN A 11 11.44 3.64 -8.58
C GLN A 11 12.39 3.30 -7.43
N ARG A 12 12.60 4.27 -6.54
CA ARG A 12 13.47 4.15 -5.37
C ARG A 12 12.61 3.87 -4.14
N GLN A 13 12.87 2.75 -3.48
CA GLN A 13 12.27 2.41 -2.19
C GLN A 13 13.27 2.73 -1.07
N TRP A 14 12.81 3.52 -0.10
CA TRP A 14 13.57 4.19 0.94
C TRP A 14 13.79 3.33 2.19
N TRP A 15 14.96 2.76 2.48
CA TRP A 15 15.29 2.28 3.85
C TRP A 15 16.80 2.22 4.14
N GLN A 16 17.26 2.79 5.27
CA GLN A 16 18.61 2.64 5.85
C GLN A 16 18.56 2.20 7.33
N GLN A 17 19.44 1.29 7.74
CA GLN A 17 19.52 0.66 9.08
C GLN A 17 20.39 1.47 10.08
N GLY A 18 19.86 1.82 11.26
CA GLY A 18 20.61 2.43 12.38
C GLY A 18 21.02 1.42 13.46
N ARG A 19 22.32 1.40 13.84
CA ARG A 19 22.94 0.50 14.85
C ARG A 19 22.70 0.96 16.30
N GLY A 20 22.59 -0.01 17.23
CA GLY A 20 22.02 0.17 18.58
C GLY A 20 22.95 0.53 19.75
N GLY A 21 22.34 0.60 20.95
CA GLY A 21 22.95 0.73 22.28
C GLY A 21 22.00 0.23 23.39
N GLN A 22 22.54 -0.47 24.40
CA GLN A 22 21.84 -1.23 25.46
C GLN A 22 21.58 -0.41 26.74
N ALA A 23 20.49 -0.71 27.47
CA ALA A 23 20.38 -1.03 28.94
C ALA A 23 18.86 -1.15 29.38
N PRO A 24 18.49 -1.42 30.66
CA PRO A 24 17.50 -2.43 31.12
C PRO A 24 16.11 -1.81 31.42
N ALA A 25 15.09 -2.43 32.02
CA ALA A 25 14.41 -3.74 32.02
C ALA A 25 13.34 -3.60 33.14
N GLU A 26 12.08 -4.01 32.89
CA GLU A 26 10.95 -4.30 33.85
C GLU A 26 9.61 -3.89 33.20
N ALA A 27 8.42 -4.46 33.44
CA ALA A 27 7.86 -5.80 33.66
C ALA A 27 6.34 -5.57 33.79
N GLY A 28 5.46 -6.45 33.26
CA GLY A 28 4.07 -6.52 33.72
C GLY A 28 3.00 -6.77 32.64
N ILE A 29 2.33 -7.92 32.77
CA ILE A 29 1.47 -8.62 31.82
C ILE A 29 -0.02 -8.24 31.95
N GLY A 30 -0.81 -8.41 30.89
CA GLY A 30 -2.28 -8.50 31.00
C GLY A 30 -3.01 -8.77 29.69
N SER A 31 -3.08 -10.03 29.24
CA SER A 31 -3.83 -10.47 28.06
C SER A 31 -5.32 -10.72 28.36
N ARG A 32 -6.23 -10.33 27.46
CA ARG A 32 -7.56 -10.96 27.29
C ARG A 32 -8.24 -10.54 25.97
N GLY A 33 -8.75 -11.54 25.26
CA GLY A 33 -10.02 -11.48 24.52
C GLY A 33 -9.94 -11.23 23.02
N GLY A 34 -10.12 -12.29 22.24
CA GLY A 34 -10.22 -12.23 20.79
C GLY A 34 -11.47 -11.50 20.30
N ALA A 35 -11.30 -10.75 19.20
CA ALA A 35 -12.38 -10.15 18.44
C ALA A 35 -12.51 -10.87 17.09
N SER A 36 -13.73 -11.25 16.76
CA SER A 36 -14.14 -11.72 15.43
C SER A 36 -14.05 -10.53 14.46
N GLU A 37 -13.16 -10.59 13.48
CA GLU A 37 -13.01 -9.56 12.45
C GLU A 37 -14.07 -9.76 11.34
N HIS A 38 -14.96 -8.79 11.20
CA HIS A 38 -15.78 -8.63 10.00
C HIS A 38 -14.94 -7.99 8.88
N PRO A 39 -15.12 -8.38 7.60
CA PRO A 39 -14.42 -7.73 6.48
C PRO A 39 -14.78 -6.25 6.42
N GLN A 40 -13.82 -5.38 6.69
CA GLN A 40 -14.00 -3.93 6.59
C GLN A 40 -14.06 -3.50 5.12
N LYS A 41 -14.90 -2.50 4.83
CA LYS A 41 -15.05 -1.92 3.48
C LYS A 41 -13.78 -1.16 3.08
N PRO A 42 -13.36 -1.23 1.81
CA PRO A 42 -12.26 -0.43 1.29
C PRO A 42 -12.54 1.07 1.43
N SER A 43 -11.62 1.82 2.04
CA SER A 43 -11.68 3.28 2.17
C SER A 43 -10.52 3.89 1.39
N VAL A 44 -10.81 4.84 0.49
CA VAL A 44 -9.81 5.65 -0.21
C VAL A 44 -9.68 6.97 0.54
N VAL A 45 -8.51 7.25 1.11
CA VAL A 45 -8.20 8.52 1.76
C VAL A 45 -7.53 9.43 0.74
N SER A 46 -8.09 10.62 0.52
CA SER A 46 -7.45 11.68 -0.25
C SER A 46 -6.65 12.56 0.71
N ALA A 47 -5.32 12.56 0.59
CA ALA A 47 -4.44 13.47 1.31
C ALA A 47 -4.09 14.65 0.40
N LYS A 48 -4.19 15.86 0.93
CA LYS A 48 -3.71 17.07 0.27
C LYS A 48 -2.23 17.26 0.65
N GLY A 49 -1.35 17.27 -0.34
CA GLY A 49 0.04 17.73 -0.15
C GLY A 49 0.04 19.20 0.22
N GLN A 50 0.76 19.57 1.28
CA GLN A 50 0.84 20.95 1.76
C GLN A 50 2.22 21.51 1.41
N PRO A 51 2.33 22.71 0.81
CA PRO A 51 3.62 23.31 0.48
C PRO A 51 4.50 23.54 1.71
N CYS A 52 5.81 23.45 1.54
CA CYS A 52 6.80 23.62 2.60
C CYS A 52 6.96 25.08 3.06
N GLU A 53 6.21 26.02 2.48
CA GLU A 53 6.09 27.41 2.92
C GLU A 53 4.67 27.66 3.45
N GLY A 54 4.56 28.37 4.59
CA GLY A 54 3.31 28.68 5.28
C GLY A 54 2.37 29.62 4.51
N GLY A 55 1.92 29.22 3.32
CA GLY A 55 0.94 29.92 2.51
C GLY A 55 -0.09 28.93 1.97
N TYR A 56 -1.36 29.16 2.30
CA TYR A 56 -2.47 28.41 1.73
C TYR A 56 -2.56 28.70 0.23
N MET A 57 -2.30 27.70 -0.60
CA MET A 57 -2.77 27.68 -1.98
C MET A 57 -3.38 26.29 -2.26
N PRO A 58 -4.69 26.18 -2.57
CA PRO A 58 -5.31 24.90 -2.84
C PRO A 58 -4.96 24.50 -4.27
N LEU A 59 -3.86 23.78 -4.45
CA LEU A 59 -3.60 23.11 -5.72
C LEU A 59 -4.40 21.80 -5.73
N HIS A 60 -5.54 21.81 -6.43
CA HIS A 60 -6.18 20.56 -6.88
C HIS A 60 -5.24 19.90 -7.88
N THR A 61 -4.28 19.13 -7.39
CA THR A 61 -3.58 18.13 -8.19
C THR A 61 -4.30 16.79 -8.00
N PRO A 62 -4.54 16.02 -9.06
CA PRO A 62 -5.04 14.67 -8.92
C PRO A 62 -3.91 13.79 -8.36
N LEU A 63 -3.71 13.83 -7.04
CA LEU A 63 -2.96 12.81 -6.33
C LEU A 63 -3.76 11.51 -6.46
N THR A 64 -3.22 10.54 -7.20
CA THR A 64 -3.83 9.22 -7.26
C THR A 64 -3.28 8.40 -6.10
N MET A 65 -4.02 8.42 -5.00
CA MET A 65 -3.73 7.56 -3.84
C MET A 65 -4.46 6.23 -4.03
N GLY A 66 -3.69 5.17 -4.21
CA GLY A 66 -4.19 3.80 -4.16
C GLY A 66 -4.00 3.26 -2.74
N ILE A 67 -5.10 2.98 -2.04
CA ILE A 67 -5.03 2.26 -0.77
C ILE A 67 -5.26 0.79 -1.07
N GLN A 68 -4.26 -0.04 -0.78
CA GLN A 68 -4.40 -1.49 -0.82
C GLN A 68 -5.11 -1.92 0.46
N VAL A 69 -6.30 -2.51 0.31
CA VAL A 69 -7.21 -2.78 1.45
C VAL A 69 -6.86 -4.09 2.15
N MET A 70 -5.95 -4.88 1.58
CA MET A 70 -5.32 -6.05 2.19
C MET A 70 -3.93 -6.21 1.54
N PRO A 71 -2.82 -6.14 2.29
CA PRO A 71 -2.72 -6.21 3.75
C PRO A 71 -2.92 -4.85 4.46
N PHE A 72 -3.45 -4.87 5.68
CA PHE A 72 -3.90 -3.71 6.50
C PHE A 72 -2.82 -2.66 6.86
N MET A 73 -1.57 -2.81 6.42
CA MET A 73 -0.43 -1.98 6.83
C MET A 73 0.39 -1.39 5.67
N GLN A 74 -0.11 -1.43 4.43
CA GLN A 74 0.61 -0.89 3.28
C GLN A 74 -0.13 0.27 2.63
N VAL A 75 0.60 1.36 2.39
CA VAL A 75 0.11 2.54 1.67
C VAL A 75 1.11 2.86 0.58
N PHE A 76 0.63 2.91 -0.66
CA PHE A 76 1.41 3.32 -1.82
C PHE A 76 1.00 4.72 -2.24
N VAL A 77 1.97 5.62 -2.33
CA VAL A 77 1.77 6.98 -2.84
C VAL A 77 2.51 7.10 -4.15
N GLN A 78 1.77 7.34 -5.23
CA GLN A 78 2.35 7.56 -6.55
C GLN A 78 2.12 9.00 -6.99
N LEU A 79 3.22 9.64 -7.38
CA LEU A 79 3.23 11.00 -7.90
C LEU A 79 3.48 10.97 -9.40
N ASP A 80 2.84 11.88 -10.13
CA ASP A 80 3.12 12.06 -11.55
C ASP A 80 4.57 12.55 -11.73
N PRO A 81 5.35 12.00 -12.68
CA PRO A 81 6.73 12.41 -12.91
C PRO A 81 6.91 13.92 -13.17
N SER A 82 5.90 14.61 -13.69
CA SER A 82 5.92 16.06 -13.90
C SER A 82 5.96 16.86 -12.59
N LEU A 83 5.68 16.22 -11.46
CA LEU A 83 5.73 16.80 -10.12
C LEU A 83 7.14 16.76 -9.51
N LYS A 84 8.12 16.15 -10.18
CA LYS A 84 9.49 16.05 -9.69
C LYS A 84 10.14 17.42 -9.48
N GLY A 85 10.83 17.59 -8.35
CA GLY A 85 11.49 18.85 -8.00
C GLY A 85 10.56 20.02 -7.67
N GLN A 86 9.24 19.79 -7.61
CA GLN A 86 8.33 20.74 -6.97
C GLN A 86 8.47 20.64 -5.43
N THR A 87 7.85 21.55 -4.69
CA THR A 87 7.96 21.63 -3.22
C THR A 87 7.17 20.52 -2.51
N PHE A 88 7.65 19.28 -2.59
CA PHE A 88 7.22 18.17 -1.74
C PHE A 88 8.12 18.08 -0.51
N CYS A 89 7.52 17.67 0.61
CA CYS A 89 8.23 17.37 1.83
C CYS A 89 7.38 16.45 2.71
N GLY A 90 8.03 15.78 3.65
CA GLY A 90 7.38 14.87 4.57
C GLY A 90 8.19 13.61 4.79
N LEU A 91 7.55 12.59 5.36
CA LEU A 91 8.17 11.29 5.63
C LEU A 91 8.60 10.53 4.36
N CYS A 92 8.04 10.90 3.20
CA CYS A 92 8.38 10.31 1.90
C CYS A 92 9.49 11.08 1.14
N GLY A 93 10.14 12.05 1.79
CA GLY A 93 11.20 12.85 1.18
C GLY A 93 10.67 14.04 0.37
N ASN A 94 11.50 14.54 -0.55
CA ASN A 94 11.23 15.76 -1.32
C ASN A 94 11.02 15.52 -2.84
N TYR A 95 11.15 14.27 -3.29
CA TYR A 95 10.90 13.85 -4.68
C TYR A 95 11.76 14.60 -5.73
N ASP A 96 13.07 14.73 -5.47
CA ASP A 96 14.04 15.44 -6.33
C ASP A 96 15.10 14.55 -6.99
N ASP A 97 14.97 13.21 -6.89
CA ASP A 97 15.94 12.20 -7.35
C ASP A 97 17.27 12.11 -6.58
N ASN A 98 17.40 12.77 -5.43
CA ASN A 98 18.60 12.76 -4.59
C ASN A 98 18.34 12.16 -3.20
N ASP A 99 18.68 10.88 -3.02
CA ASP A 99 18.39 10.15 -1.78
C ASP A 99 19.14 10.64 -0.53
N ILE A 100 20.15 11.48 -0.72
CA ILE A 100 21.01 12.01 0.34
C ILE A 100 20.28 13.08 1.18
N ASN A 101 19.29 13.77 0.60
CA ASN A 101 18.63 14.90 1.27
C ASN A 101 17.19 14.61 1.73
N ASP A 102 16.66 13.40 1.54
CA ASP A 102 15.27 13.11 1.93
C ASP A 102 15.00 13.15 3.43
N PHE A 103 16.04 13.00 4.25
CA PHE A 103 15.95 13.26 5.68
C PHE A 103 16.02 14.77 5.97
N THR A 104 15.20 15.54 5.26
CA THR A 104 14.97 16.96 5.51
C THR A 104 13.86 17.13 6.54
N THR A 105 14.18 17.78 7.65
CA THR A 105 13.23 18.07 8.73
C THR A 105 12.20 19.12 8.34
N ARG A 106 11.12 19.25 9.12
CA ARG A 106 10.13 20.33 8.95
C ARG A 106 10.75 21.75 9.00
N SER A 107 11.90 21.91 9.66
CA SER A 107 12.68 23.15 9.73
C SER A 107 13.69 23.33 8.60
N GLN A 108 13.62 22.50 7.56
CA GLN A 108 14.49 22.53 6.36
C GLN A 108 15.96 22.15 6.60
N SER A 109 16.27 21.55 7.75
CA SER A 109 17.60 21.00 8.03
C SER A 109 17.70 19.55 7.55
N VAL A 110 18.77 19.22 6.81
CA VAL A 110 19.12 17.83 6.45
C VAL A 110 19.83 17.17 7.63
N VAL A 111 19.33 16.01 8.06
CA VAL A 111 19.84 15.29 9.23
C VAL A 111 20.21 13.84 8.90
N GLY A 112 21.20 13.28 9.59
CA GLY A 112 21.59 11.88 9.43
C GLY A 112 20.80 10.90 10.31
N ASN A 113 20.05 11.41 11.30
CA ASN A 113 19.34 10.59 12.28
C ASN A 113 17.86 10.42 11.89
N VAL A 114 17.43 9.17 11.66
CA VAL A 114 16.04 8.85 11.27
C VAL A 114 15.00 9.22 12.32
N LEU A 115 15.33 9.16 13.62
CA LEU A 115 14.41 9.55 14.70
C LEU A 115 14.25 11.07 14.76
N GLU A 116 15.33 11.81 14.56
CA GLU A 116 15.27 13.28 14.47
C GLU A 116 14.40 13.70 13.27
N PHE A 117 14.64 13.09 12.10
CA PHE A 117 13.83 13.29 10.91
C PHE A 117 12.34 12.97 11.16
N GLY A 118 12.02 11.75 11.60
CA GLY A 118 10.64 11.30 11.80
C GLY A 118 9.88 12.11 12.84
N ASN A 119 10.52 12.43 13.98
CA ASN A 119 9.90 13.22 15.05
C ASN A 119 9.63 14.67 14.62
N SER A 120 10.43 15.23 13.70
CA SER A 120 10.20 16.58 13.16
C SER A 120 8.90 16.71 12.36
N TRP A 121 8.37 15.59 11.85
CA TRP A 121 7.18 15.56 11.01
C TRP A 121 5.87 15.33 11.78
N LYS A 122 5.91 15.14 13.11
CA LYS A 122 4.70 14.98 13.93
C LYS A 122 3.73 16.15 13.75
N ILE A 123 2.43 15.85 13.71
CA ILE A 123 1.38 16.86 13.53
C ILE A 123 1.08 17.57 14.86
N SER A 124 0.97 16.81 15.94
CA SER A 124 0.71 17.36 17.27
C SER A 124 1.97 17.39 18.11
N SER A 125 2.23 18.53 18.76
CA SER A 125 3.30 18.66 19.74
C SER A 125 3.06 17.82 21.00
N SER A 126 1.82 17.42 21.28
CA SER A 126 1.49 16.51 22.39
C SER A 126 1.92 15.06 22.14
N CYS A 127 2.21 14.68 20.90
CA CYS A 127 2.72 13.35 20.60
C CYS A 127 4.15 13.20 21.15
N PRO A 128 4.43 12.11 21.90
CA PRO A 128 5.77 11.83 22.39
C PRO A 128 6.71 11.53 21.23
N ASP A 129 7.99 11.84 21.42
CA ASP A 129 9.01 11.48 20.44
C ASP A 129 9.23 9.97 20.40
N ALA A 130 9.32 9.42 19.19
CA ALA A 130 9.72 8.05 18.95
C ALA A 130 11.15 7.81 19.45
N LYS A 131 11.37 6.64 20.04
CA LYS A 131 12.67 6.20 20.57
C LYS A 131 13.19 5.03 19.75
N CYS A 132 14.50 4.76 19.84
CA CYS A 132 15.08 3.57 19.22
C CYS A 132 14.36 2.31 19.68
N VAL A 133 13.79 1.58 18.72
CA VAL A 133 13.20 0.27 18.97
C VAL A 133 14.35 -0.74 19.06
N LYS A 134 14.45 -1.45 20.18
CA LYS A 134 15.37 -2.60 20.29
C LYS A 134 15.00 -3.62 19.22
N ASN A 135 15.98 -4.31 18.65
CA ASN A 135 15.72 -5.34 17.65
C ASN A 135 14.63 -6.32 18.17
N PRO A 136 13.48 -6.44 17.48
CA PRO A 136 12.36 -7.26 17.95
C PRO A 136 12.74 -8.72 18.17
N CYS A 137 13.58 -9.32 17.31
CA CYS A 137 14.04 -10.69 17.49
C CYS A 137 15.01 -10.85 18.68
N SER A 138 15.66 -9.77 19.13
CA SER A 138 16.46 -9.80 20.37
C SER A 138 15.59 -9.70 21.62
N THR A 139 14.47 -8.98 21.51
CA THR A 139 13.50 -8.81 22.59
C THR A 139 12.58 -10.04 22.70
N ASN A 140 12.28 -10.68 21.57
CA ASN A 140 11.42 -11.86 21.41
C ASN A 140 12.19 -13.04 20.77
N PRO A 141 13.24 -13.58 21.42
CA PRO A 141 14.11 -14.60 20.82
C PRO A 141 13.41 -15.91 20.49
N TYR A 142 12.35 -16.26 21.22
CA TYR A 142 11.54 -17.46 20.98
C TYR A 142 10.82 -17.45 19.62
N ARG A 143 10.69 -16.27 18.98
CA ARG A 143 10.04 -16.10 17.67
C ARG A 143 11.00 -16.21 16.50
N LYS A 144 12.29 -16.00 16.75
CA LYS A 144 13.31 -15.85 15.70
C LYS A 144 13.35 -17.03 14.74
N SER A 145 13.39 -18.26 15.24
CA SER A 145 13.46 -19.45 14.39
C SER A 145 12.23 -19.63 13.49
N TRP A 146 11.05 -19.25 13.98
CA TRP A 146 9.84 -19.27 13.17
C TRP A 146 9.89 -18.17 12.09
N ALA A 147 10.26 -16.95 12.48
CA ALA A 147 10.39 -15.81 11.56
C ALA A 147 11.38 -16.10 10.43
N GLU A 148 12.60 -16.55 10.75
CA GLU A 148 13.62 -16.91 9.75
C GLU A 148 13.12 -18.01 8.80
N LYS A 149 12.46 -19.04 9.34
CA LYS A 149 11.92 -20.13 8.53
C LYS A 149 10.82 -19.66 7.57
N GLN A 150 9.83 -18.89 8.05
CA GLN A 150 8.74 -18.43 7.19
C GLN A 150 9.24 -17.43 6.14
N CYS A 151 10.03 -16.44 6.55
CA CYS A 151 10.57 -15.41 5.66
C CYS A 151 11.57 -15.96 4.62
N SER A 152 12.10 -17.17 4.81
CA SER A 152 12.99 -17.82 3.84
C SER A 152 12.38 -17.99 2.45
N ILE A 153 11.04 -17.95 2.32
CA ILE A 153 10.35 -17.94 1.02
C ILE A 153 10.87 -16.84 0.08
N ILE A 154 11.22 -15.66 0.62
CA ILE A 154 11.76 -14.52 -0.14
C ILE A 154 13.06 -14.90 -0.86
N ASN A 155 13.87 -15.76 -0.26
CA ASN A 155 15.14 -16.24 -0.82
C ASN A 155 15.00 -17.58 -1.57
N SER A 156 13.80 -18.14 -1.65
CA SER A 156 13.56 -19.44 -2.29
C SER A 156 13.33 -19.32 -3.80
N ASP A 157 13.24 -20.47 -4.46
CA ASP A 157 12.99 -20.56 -5.90
C ASP A 157 11.68 -19.89 -6.34
N VAL A 158 10.72 -19.72 -5.42
CA VAL A 158 9.44 -19.00 -5.65
C VAL A 158 9.71 -17.60 -6.22
N PHE A 159 10.76 -16.93 -5.75
CA PHE A 159 11.14 -15.58 -6.15
C PHE A 159 12.39 -15.53 -7.04
N SER A 160 12.90 -16.67 -7.52
CA SER A 160 14.15 -16.76 -8.31
C SER A 160 14.18 -15.84 -9.52
N ALA A 161 13.05 -15.66 -10.21
CA ALA A 161 12.95 -14.75 -11.36
C ALA A 161 13.07 -13.26 -10.98
N CYS A 162 12.77 -12.91 -9.73
CA CYS A 162 12.82 -11.54 -9.22
C CYS A 162 14.17 -11.18 -8.59
N HIS A 163 14.91 -12.17 -8.07
CA HIS A 163 16.22 -11.94 -7.43
C HIS A 163 17.21 -11.11 -8.27
N PRO A 164 17.29 -11.25 -9.61
CA PRO A 164 18.16 -10.40 -10.43
C PRO A 164 17.67 -8.95 -10.58
N GLN A 165 16.39 -8.68 -10.34
CA GLN A 165 15.78 -7.35 -10.50
C GLN A 165 15.78 -6.57 -9.19
N VAL A 166 15.54 -7.25 -8.06
CA VAL A 166 15.37 -6.63 -6.75
C VAL A 166 16.13 -7.42 -5.68
N ASP A 167 17.00 -6.73 -4.93
CA ASP A 167 17.75 -7.31 -3.82
C ASP A 167 16.80 -7.83 -2.71
N ALA A 168 16.75 -9.16 -2.58
CA ALA A 168 15.92 -9.87 -1.61
C ALA A 168 16.33 -9.61 -0.15
N LYS A 169 17.60 -9.27 0.10
CA LYS A 169 18.15 -9.23 1.47
C LYS A 169 17.38 -8.27 2.37
N LYS A 170 17.05 -7.08 1.87
CA LYS A 170 16.35 -6.04 2.64
C LYS A 170 14.94 -6.47 3.03
N TYR A 171 14.22 -7.11 2.11
CA TYR A 171 12.85 -7.60 2.36
C TYR A 171 12.86 -8.80 3.30
N TYR A 172 13.85 -9.69 3.18
CA TYR A 172 14.05 -10.79 4.13
C TYR A 172 14.32 -10.26 5.55
N ASP A 173 15.25 -9.34 5.71
CA ASP A 173 15.58 -8.75 7.02
C ASP A 173 14.37 -8.02 7.63
N SER A 174 13.59 -7.30 6.82
CA SER A 174 12.34 -6.65 7.25
C SER A 174 11.30 -7.68 7.69
N CYS A 175 11.05 -8.70 6.86
CA CYS A 175 10.12 -9.78 7.17
C CYS A 175 10.44 -10.44 8.51
N VAL A 176 11.73 -10.78 8.75
CA VAL A 176 12.16 -11.39 10.02
C VAL A 176 11.92 -10.44 11.19
N THR A 177 12.23 -9.15 11.00
CA THR A 177 12.02 -8.11 12.03
C THR A 177 10.54 -7.98 12.38
N ASP A 178 9.66 -7.87 11.39
CA ASP A 178 8.21 -7.69 11.56
C ASP A 178 7.58 -8.94 12.17
N ALA A 179 7.95 -10.13 11.67
CA ALA A 179 7.48 -11.41 12.21
C ALA A 179 7.89 -11.62 13.68
N CYS A 180 9.07 -11.15 14.10
CA CYS A 180 9.47 -11.17 15.51
C CYS A 180 8.72 -10.15 16.38
N ALA A 181 8.27 -9.04 15.79
CA ALA A 181 7.61 -7.94 16.49
C ALA A 181 6.14 -8.21 16.82
N CYS A 182 5.45 -9.03 16.03
CA CYS A 182 3.99 -9.21 16.14
C CYS A 182 3.55 -10.17 17.27
N ASP A 183 4.09 -10.03 18.48
CA ASP A 183 3.97 -10.98 19.62
C ASP A 183 2.61 -11.02 20.33
N SER A 184 1.68 -10.14 19.98
CA SER A 184 0.34 -10.06 20.59
C SER A 184 -0.74 -10.85 19.82
N GLY A 185 -0.38 -11.63 18.81
CA GLY A 185 -1.29 -12.26 17.85
C GLY A 185 -1.28 -11.52 16.50
N GLY A 186 -1.67 -12.20 15.42
CA GLY A 186 -1.54 -11.66 14.05
C GLY A 186 -0.22 -12.01 13.36
N ASP A 187 0.56 -12.95 13.89
CA ASP A 187 1.84 -13.43 13.35
C ASP A 187 1.84 -13.67 11.83
N CYS A 188 0.79 -14.35 11.36
CA CYS A 188 0.61 -14.64 9.95
C CYS A 188 0.42 -13.36 9.13
N GLU A 189 -0.28 -12.35 9.66
CA GLU A 189 -0.57 -11.11 8.95
C GLU A 189 0.70 -10.30 8.68
N CYS A 190 1.59 -10.17 9.67
CA CYS A 190 2.86 -9.45 9.52
C CYS A 190 3.78 -10.14 8.50
N PHE A 191 3.90 -11.47 8.59
CA PHE A 191 4.63 -12.27 7.61
C PHE A 191 4.06 -12.10 6.20
N CYS A 192 2.74 -12.26 6.02
CA CYS A 192 2.09 -12.16 4.72
C CYS A 192 2.23 -10.75 4.13
N THR A 193 2.16 -9.72 4.96
CA THR A 193 2.36 -8.33 4.56
C THR A 193 3.78 -8.12 4.04
N ALA A 194 4.80 -8.57 4.77
CA ALA A 194 6.19 -8.41 4.37
C ALA A 194 6.53 -9.14 3.06
N VAL A 195 6.01 -10.36 2.86
CA VAL A 195 6.20 -11.10 1.60
C VAL A 195 5.43 -10.46 0.45
N ALA A 196 4.21 -9.97 0.68
CA ALA A 196 3.44 -9.24 -0.32
C ALA A 196 4.17 -7.97 -0.80
N ALA A 197 4.88 -7.25 0.09
CA ALA A 197 5.68 -6.10 -0.30
C ALA A 197 6.78 -6.47 -1.31
N TYR A 198 7.45 -7.62 -1.09
CA TYR A 198 8.46 -8.10 -2.04
C TYR A 198 7.82 -8.53 -3.37
N ALA A 199 6.69 -9.22 -3.34
CA ALA A 199 5.95 -9.57 -4.56
C ALA A 199 5.48 -8.34 -5.34
N GLN A 200 5.06 -7.28 -4.65
CA GLN A 200 4.63 -6.02 -5.26
C GLN A 200 5.77 -5.34 -6.01
N VAL A 201 6.96 -5.19 -5.38
CA VAL A 201 8.11 -4.60 -6.09
C VAL A 201 8.57 -5.49 -7.25
N CYS A 202 8.50 -6.83 -7.13
CA CYS A 202 8.76 -7.71 -8.27
C CYS A 202 7.82 -7.41 -9.46
N SER A 203 6.53 -7.22 -9.18
CA SER A 203 5.52 -6.84 -10.18
C SER A 203 5.82 -5.49 -10.84
N GLU A 204 6.33 -4.52 -10.09
CA GLU A 204 6.81 -3.22 -10.62
C GLU A 204 7.95 -3.36 -11.63
N PHE A 205 8.83 -4.34 -11.43
CA PHE A 205 9.88 -4.72 -12.37
C PHE A 205 9.41 -5.72 -13.46
N GLY A 206 8.10 -5.95 -13.57
CA GLY A 206 7.50 -6.80 -14.60
C GLY A 206 7.60 -8.31 -14.31
N VAL A 207 8.02 -8.69 -13.10
CA VAL A 207 8.10 -10.10 -12.67
C VAL A 207 6.89 -10.44 -11.81
N CYS A 208 5.90 -11.09 -12.42
CA CYS A 208 4.71 -11.51 -11.70
C CYS A 208 4.94 -12.81 -10.93
N VAL A 209 4.88 -12.77 -9.59
CA VAL A 209 5.14 -13.92 -8.71
C VAL A 209 3.85 -14.34 -8.00
N SER A 210 3.37 -15.56 -8.27
CA SER A 210 2.28 -16.17 -7.50
C SER A 210 2.86 -17.00 -6.34
N TRP A 211 2.92 -16.40 -5.17
CA TRP A 211 3.63 -16.96 -4.00
C TRP A 211 2.69 -17.56 -2.93
N ARG A 212 1.42 -17.17 -2.94
CA ARG A 212 0.42 -17.65 -1.98
C ARG A 212 0.00 -19.09 -2.29
N THR A 213 -0.25 -19.87 -1.23
CA THR A 213 -0.76 -21.24 -1.32
C THR A 213 -1.84 -21.46 -0.25
N PRO A 214 -2.63 -22.56 -0.32
CA PRO A 214 -3.59 -22.86 0.75
C PRO A 214 -2.98 -22.94 2.16
N SER A 215 -1.69 -23.26 2.25
CA SER A 215 -0.93 -23.31 3.51
C SER A 215 -0.13 -22.05 3.84
N ILE A 216 0.08 -21.16 2.87
CA ILE A 216 0.91 -19.95 3.02
C ILE A 216 0.09 -18.75 2.57
N CYS A 217 -0.33 -17.93 3.53
CA CYS A 217 -1.05 -16.68 3.27
C CYS A 217 -2.25 -16.83 2.32
N PRO A 218 -3.18 -17.78 2.59
CA PRO A 218 -4.28 -18.08 1.68
C PRO A 218 -5.16 -16.85 1.43
N MET A 219 -5.71 -16.76 0.22
CA MET A 219 -6.66 -15.74 -0.20
C MET A 219 -7.96 -16.39 -0.64
N PHE A 220 -9.08 -15.91 -0.11
CA PHE A 220 -10.42 -16.48 -0.32
C PHE A 220 -11.25 -15.60 -1.25
N CYS A 221 -10.83 -15.47 -2.52
CA CYS A 221 -11.55 -14.63 -3.49
C CYS A 221 -12.91 -15.20 -3.90
N ASP A 222 -13.09 -16.51 -3.75
CA ASP A 222 -14.34 -17.21 -4.01
C ASP A 222 -15.45 -16.86 -3.02
N TYR A 223 -15.10 -16.34 -1.84
CA TYR A 223 -16.05 -15.78 -0.88
C TYR A 223 -16.98 -14.72 -1.50
N TYR A 224 -16.47 -13.96 -2.47
CA TYR A 224 -17.24 -12.91 -3.15
C TYR A 224 -18.15 -13.43 -4.26
N ASN A 225 -18.04 -14.70 -4.65
CA ASN A 225 -18.86 -15.29 -5.69
C ASN A 225 -20.26 -15.65 -5.15
N PRO A 226 -21.34 -15.19 -5.79
CA PRO A 226 -22.66 -15.75 -5.56
C PRO A 226 -22.70 -17.26 -5.86
N LYS A 227 -23.69 -17.96 -5.30
CA LYS A 227 -23.83 -19.41 -5.49
C LYS A 227 -23.99 -19.75 -6.97
N GLY A 228 -23.06 -20.54 -7.49
CA GLY A 228 -23.07 -20.99 -8.88
C GLY A 228 -22.37 -20.03 -9.85
N GLU A 229 -21.80 -18.94 -9.36
CA GLU A 229 -21.02 -17.98 -10.14
C GLU A 229 -19.52 -18.10 -9.84
N CYS A 230 -18.69 -17.61 -10.76
CA CYS A 230 -17.24 -17.68 -10.66
C CYS A 230 -16.64 -16.43 -11.34
N GLU A 231 -16.97 -15.25 -10.81
CA GLU A 231 -16.54 -13.97 -11.38
C GLU A 231 -15.26 -13.47 -10.69
N TRP A 232 -15.16 -13.66 -9.38
CA TRP A 232 -14.04 -13.20 -8.56
C TRP A 232 -12.89 -14.20 -8.56
N HIS A 233 -11.72 -13.70 -8.94
CA HIS A 233 -10.49 -14.49 -8.99
C HIS A 233 -9.33 -13.76 -8.35
N TYR A 234 -8.45 -14.54 -7.72
CA TYR A 234 -7.16 -14.05 -7.27
C TYR A 234 -6.28 -13.66 -8.47
N LYS A 235 -5.73 -12.45 -8.44
CA LYS A 235 -4.75 -11.94 -9.39
C LYS A 235 -3.49 -11.56 -8.62
N PRO A 236 -2.40 -12.34 -8.71
CA PRO A 236 -1.18 -12.12 -7.91
C PRO A 236 -0.48 -10.78 -8.20
N CYS A 237 -0.75 -10.19 -9.37
CA CYS A 237 -0.11 -8.98 -9.87
C CYS A 237 -1.13 -7.97 -10.40
N GLY A 238 -2.36 -8.06 -9.87
CA GLY A 238 -3.51 -7.26 -10.27
C GLY A 238 -4.17 -7.65 -11.58
N ALA A 239 -5.32 -7.03 -11.81
CA ALA A 239 -6.05 -7.14 -13.07
C ALA A 239 -5.70 -5.97 -14.00
N PRO A 240 -5.80 -6.17 -15.33
CA PRO A 240 -5.82 -5.06 -16.27
C PRO A 240 -6.90 -4.03 -15.90
N CYS A 241 -6.69 -2.78 -16.32
CA CYS A 241 -7.66 -1.71 -16.07
C CYS A 241 -9.06 -2.14 -16.51
N MET A 242 -9.97 -2.23 -15.54
CA MET A 242 -11.34 -2.65 -15.76
C MET A 242 -12.27 -1.45 -15.87
N LYS A 243 -13.38 -1.64 -16.57
CA LYS A 243 -14.48 -0.65 -16.55
C LYS A 243 -15.22 -0.76 -15.23
N THR A 244 -15.32 0.35 -14.54
CA THR A 244 -16.10 0.44 -13.31
C THR A 244 -17.12 1.56 -13.38
N CYS A 245 -18.02 1.67 -12.42
CA CYS A 245 -18.97 2.78 -12.41
C CYS A 245 -18.32 4.12 -12.09
N ARG A 246 -17.18 4.15 -11.39
CA ARG A 246 -16.36 5.36 -11.26
C ARG A 246 -15.46 5.62 -12.46
N ASN A 247 -15.10 4.59 -13.23
CA ASN A 247 -14.32 4.70 -14.46
C ASN A 247 -14.97 3.95 -15.64
N PRO A 248 -16.08 4.47 -16.22
CA PRO A 248 -16.78 3.79 -17.30
C PRO A 248 -15.95 3.65 -18.59
N THR A 249 -14.99 4.55 -18.79
CA THR A 249 -14.13 4.52 -19.98
C THR A 249 -13.13 3.36 -19.95
N GLY A 250 -12.85 2.79 -18.77
CA GLY A 250 -11.79 1.79 -18.59
C GLY A 250 -10.41 2.32 -18.94
N ARG A 251 -10.22 3.64 -18.92
CA ARG A 251 -8.92 4.27 -19.13
C ARG A 251 -8.31 4.52 -17.76
N CYS A 252 -7.31 3.73 -17.41
CA CYS A 252 -6.47 3.98 -16.25
C CYS A 252 -5.24 4.74 -16.71
N LEU A 253 -4.68 5.57 -15.85
CA LEU A 253 -3.34 6.09 -16.05
C LEU A 253 -2.39 4.88 -16.10
N ASN A 254 -1.68 4.69 -17.22
CA ASN A 254 -0.83 3.53 -17.54
C ASN A 254 0.40 3.37 -16.61
N GLN A 255 0.39 3.94 -15.41
CA GLN A 255 1.55 4.00 -14.53
C GLN A 255 1.48 3.07 -13.31
N PHE A 256 0.34 2.43 -13.04
CA PHE A 256 0.25 1.45 -11.94
C PHE A 256 0.64 0.06 -12.44
N SER A 257 1.63 -0.55 -11.80
CA SER A 257 1.70 -2.01 -11.73
C SER A 257 0.42 -2.50 -11.05
N GLY A 258 -0.17 -3.57 -11.57
CA GLY A 258 -1.38 -4.13 -10.96
C GLY A 258 -1.08 -4.56 -9.52
N LEU A 259 -2.01 -4.22 -8.61
CA LEU A 259 -1.90 -4.59 -7.20
C LEU A 259 -2.42 -6.01 -6.98
N GLU A 260 -1.73 -6.80 -6.17
CA GLU A 260 -2.22 -8.11 -5.76
C GLU A 260 -3.63 -8.02 -5.15
N GLY A 261 -4.55 -8.89 -5.56
CA GLY A 261 -5.88 -8.91 -4.95
C GLY A 261 -6.89 -9.83 -5.61
N CYS A 262 -8.15 -9.70 -5.16
CA CYS A 262 -9.30 -10.36 -5.76
C CYS A 262 -9.97 -9.39 -6.74
N TYR A 263 -10.16 -9.82 -7.99
CA TYR A 263 -10.77 -9.01 -9.03
C TYR A 263 -11.90 -9.77 -9.72
N PRO A 264 -13.05 -9.11 -9.99
CA PRO A 264 -14.15 -9.71 -10.72
C PRO A 264 -13.88 -9.67 -12.23
N THR A 265 -14.45 -10.63 -12.94
CA THR A 265 -14.45 -10.70 -14.41
C THR A 265 -15.87 -10.50 -14.91
N CYS A 266 -16.18 -9.27 -15.33
CA CYS A 266 -17.50 -8.93 -15.83
C CYS A 266 -17.74 -9.43 -17.26
N SER A 267 -18.95 -9.93 -17.52
CA SER A 267 -19.35 -10.39 -18.84
C SER A 267 -19.60 -9.21 -19.81
N PRO A 268 -19.59 -9.44 -21.13
CA PRO A 268 -19.91 -8.41 -22.12
C PRO A 268 -21.31 -7.79 -21.95
N ASP A 269 -22.28 -8.56 -21.43
CA ASP A 269 -23.65 -8.10 -21.19
C ASP A 269 -23.74 -7.16 -19.98
N LYS A 270 -22.82 -7.30 -19.01
CA LYS A 270 -22.74 -6.48 -17.80
C LYS A 270 -21.31 -5.96 -17.60
N PRO A 271 -20.79 -5.11 -18.49
CA PRO A 271 -19.35 -4.86 -18.59
C PRO A 271 -18.78 -3.94 -17.51
N TYR A 272 -19.62 -3.32 -16.67
CA TYR A 272 -19.17 -2.39 -15.63
C TYR A 272 -19.20 -3.06 -14.27
N PHE A 273 -18.10 -3.00 -13.54
CA PHE A 273 -18.10 -3.38 -12.13
C PHE A 273 -18.57 -2.21 -11.27
N ASN A 274 -19.64 -2.41 -10.49
CA ASN A 274 -20.13 -1.44 -9.54
C ASN A 274 -19.43 -1.61 -8.19
N GLU A 275 -18.55 -0.68 -7.85
CA GLU A 275 -17.73 -0.73 -6.63
C GLU A 275 -18.54 -0.53 -5.34
N HIS A 276 -19.76 0.00 -5.43
CA HIS A 276 -20.64 0.19 -4.27
C HIS A 276 -21.41 -1.09 -3.92
N THR A 277 -22.00 -1.73 -4.92
CA THR A 277 -22.79 -2.95 -4.77
C THR A 277 -21.96 -4.23 -4.88
N MET A 278 -20.71 -4.12 -5.33
CA MET A 278 -19.76 -5.23 -5.51
C MET A 278 -20.24 -6.29 -6.52
N ASN A 279 -20.87 -5.86 -7.61
CA ASN A 279 -21.35 -6.74 -8.68
C ASN A 279 -21.18 -6.12 -10.09
N CYS A 280 -21.23 -6.96 -11.11
CA CYS A 280 -21.22 -6.51 -12.51
C CYS A 280 -22.62 -6.03 -12.94
N THR A 281 -22.67 -4.91 -13.66
CA THR A 281 -23.89 -4.25 -14.14
C THR A 281 -23.76 -3.81 -15.60
N ASP A 282 -24.89 -3.71 -16.29
CA ASP A 282 -25.01 -3.18 -17.66
C ASP A 282 -25.03 -1.65 -17.67
N THR A 283 -25.57 -1.06 -16.59
CA THR A 283 -25.78 0.37 -16.41
C THR A 283 -25.30 0.81 -15.04
N CYS A 284 -24.59 1.93 -15.01
CA CYS A 284 -24.12 2.53 -13.77
C CYS A 284 -25.10 3.60 -13.29
N GLY A 285 -25.22 3.71 -11.97
CA GLY A 285 -25.79 4.88 -11.33
C GLY A 285 -24.87 6.10 -11.41
N CYS A 286 -25.25 7.18 -10.73
CA CYS A 286 -24.44 8.39 -10.65
C CYS A 286 -23.84 8.57 -9.24
N TYR A 287 -22.97 9.56 -9.10
CA TYR A 287 -22.46 9.99 -7.81
C TYR A 287 -22.92 11.42 -7.54
N ASP A 288 -23.33 11.72 -6.30
CA ASP A 288 -23.65 13.08 -5.89
C ASP A 288 -22.38 13.93 -5.67
N ASP A 289 -22.55 15.22 -5.39
CA ASP A 289 -21.45 16.17 -5.16
C ASP A 289 -20.59 15.83 -3.93
N LEU A 290 -21.11 14.98 -3.04
CA LEU A 290 -20.40 14.47 -1.85
C LEU A 290 -19.69 13.14 -2.14
N GLY A 291 -19.81 12.60 -3.35
CA GLY A 291 -19.22 11.33 -3.78
C GLY A 291 -20.00 10.08 -3.37
N ASN A 292 -21.26 10.22 -2.92
CA ASN A 292 -22.13 9.10 -2.59
C ASN A 292 -22.76 8.51 -3.86
N TYR A 293 -22.86 7.18 -3.91
CA TYR A 293 -23.47 6.47 -5.03
C TYR A 293 -25.00 6.58 -5.00
N VAL A 294 -25.59 6.90 -6.15
CA VAL A 294 -27.04 6.97 -6.38
C VAL A 294 -27.41 5.92 -7.43
N GLU A 295 -28.28 5.00 -7.06
CA GLU A 295 -28.74 3.94 -7.96
C GLU A 295 -29.53 4.48 -9.16
N THR A 296 -29.46 3.75 -10.26
CA THR A 296 -30.22 4.02 -11.49
C THR A 296 -31.71 4.16 -11.19
N GLY A 297 -32.32 5.25 -11.67
CA GLY A 297 -33.76 5.52 -11.51
C GLY A 297 -34.16 6.15 -10.16
N LYS A 298 -33.22 6.35 -9.22
CA LYS A 298 -33.48 7.13 -8.01
C LYS A 298 -33.24 8.62 -8.26
N THR A 299 -34.16 9.46 -7.78
CA THR A 299 -34.00 10.91 -7.78
C THR A 299 -33.25 11.36 -6.52
N TYR A 300 -32.31 12.28 -6.69
CA TYR A 300 -31.65 12.96 -5.58
C TYR A 300 -31.70 14.46 -5.82
N TYR A 301 -31.70 15.23 -4.73
CA TYR A 301 -31.69 16.69 -4.79
C TYR A 301 -30.24 17.16 -4.73
N LEU A 302 -29.74 17.76 -5.83
CA LEU A 302 -28.49 18.51 -5.82
C LEU A 302 -28.60 19.61 -4.76
N ARG A 303 -27.59 19.71 -3.88
CA ARG A 303 -27.66 20.66 -2.76
C ARG A 303 -27.39 22.11 -3.16
N ASP A 304 -27.04 22.37 -4.42
CA ASP A 304 -26.92 23.72 -4.94
C ASP A 304 -27.86 23.96 -6.11
N ASN A 305 -28.79 24.88 -5.87
CA ASN A 305 -29.69 25.45 -6.85
C ASN A 305 -28.92 26.06 -8.04
N CYS A 306 -29.36 25.69 -9.25
CA CYS A 306 -29.37 26.49 -10.47
C CYS A 306 -28.05 27.16 -10.93
N GLN A 307 -27.42 26.59 -11.96
CA GLN A 307 -27.12 27.36 -13.17
C GLN A 307 -27.47 26.56 -14.42
N LEU A 308 -28.49 27.05 -15.13
CA LEU A 308 -28.86 26.65 -16.49
C LEU A 308 -27.69 26.93 -17.44
N TRP A 309 -27.32 25.93 -18.24
CA TRP A 309 -26.59 26.11 -19.50
C TRP A 309 -27.43 25.46 -20.59
#